data_AF-A0A7S2D663-F1
#
_entry.id   AF-A0A7S2D663-F1
#
_cell.length_a   1.000
_cell.length_b   1.000
_cell.length_c   1.000
_cell.angle_alpha   90.00
_cell.angle_beta   90.00
_cell.angle_gamma   90.00
#
_symmetry.space_group_name_H-M   'P 1'
#
loop_
_entity.id
_entity.type
_entity.pdbx_description
1 polymer ?
#
loop_
_entity_poly.entity_id
_entity_poly.type
_entity_poly.pdbx_seq_one_letter_code
_entity_poly.pdbx_strand_id
1 'polypeptide(L)'
;FVNSLYFCVITLSTVGLGDLVPSLNASSFAFWVFYFVFGLGMIGQMIGSFSDMLSAASANDEKNQELHAILTSDFHQIVASNQKSRDVSKSVDHELNEATSLREA
;
A
#
# COMPACT_ATOMS: atom_id res chain seq x y z
N PHE A 1 -13.30 -32.70 -21.87
CA PHE A 1 -12.68 -31.50 -21.28
C PHE A 1 -13.72 -30.46 -20.87
N VAL A 2 -14.46 -29.86 -21.82
CA VAL A 2 -15.46 -28.82 -21.53
C VAL A 2 -16.53 -29.25 -20.51
N ASN A 3 -17.09 -30.45 -20.64
CA ASN A 3 -18.08 -31.00 -19.70
C ASN A 3 -17.58 -31.09 -18.26
N SER A 4 -16.32 -31.48 -18.07
CA SER A 4 -15.70 -31.60 -16.74
C SER A 4 -15.49 -30.22 -16.09
N LEU A 5 -15.11 -29.21 -16.90
CA LEU A 5 -14.96 -27.83 -16.44
C LEU A 5 -16.32 -27.19 -16.13
N TYR A 6 -17.32 -27.42 -16.98
CA TYR A 6 -18.69 -26.99 -16.71
C TYR A 6 -19.23 -27.59 -15.40
N PHE A 7 -19.07 -28.90 -15.19
CA PHE A 7 -19.44 -29.56 -13.92
C PHE A 7 -18.72 -28.93 -12.70
N CYS A 8 -17.43 -28.65 -12.85
CA CYS A 8 -16.62 -27.97 -11.83
C CYS A 8 -17.19 -26.58 -11.50
N VAL A 9 -17.46 -25.76 -12.53
CA VAL A 9 -17.98 -24.39 -12.36
C VAL A 9 -19.36 -24.38 -11.71
N ILE A 10 -20.32 -25.21 -12.15
CA ILE A 10 -21.68 -25.23 -11.57
C ILE A 10 -21.69 -25.72 -10.11
N THR A 11 -20.73 -26.57 -9.74
CA THR A 11 -20.57 -27.09 -8.37
C THR A 11 -19.94 -26.03 -7.47
N LEU A 12 -18.88 -25.35 -7.95
CA LEU A 12 -18.21 -24.26 -7.23
C LEU A 12 -19.12 -23.04 -7.07
N SER A 13 -19.94 -22.74 -8.08
CA SER A 13 -20.94 -21.67 -8.01
C SER A 13 -22.17 -22.05 -7.18
N THR A 14 -22.21 -23.27 -6.61
CA THR A 14 -23.33 -23.81 -5.81
C THR A 14 -24.66 -23.93 -6.57
N VAL A 15 -24.65 -23.85 -7.91
CA VAL A 15 -25.86 -23.97 -8.75
C VAL A 15 -26.32 -25.42 -8.82
N GLY A 16 -25.40 -26.36 -9.02
CA GLY A 16 -25.67 -27.80 -8.88
C GLY A 16 -26.79 -28.35 -9.77
N LEU A 17 -26.78 -28.04 -11.07
CA LEU A 17 -27.83 -28.45 -12.03
C LEU A 17 -28.03 -29.97 -12.13
N GLY A 18 -27.02 -30.77 -11.78
CA GLY A 18 -27.12 -32.24 -11.71
C GLY A 18 -27.26 -32.94 -13.07
N ASP A 19 -27.09 -32.21 -14.17
CA ASP A 19 -27.13 -32.72 -15.54
C ASP A 19 -25.92 -33.60 -15.89
N LEU A 20 -24.77 -33.27 -15.31
CA LEU A 20 -23.58 -34.10 -15.33
C LEU A 20 -23.31 -34.65 -13.94
N VAL A 21 -23.33 -35.98 -13.82
CA VAL A 21 -22.96 -36.69 -12.59
C VAL A 21 -21.69 -37.48 -12.89
N PRO A 22 -20.60 -37.26 -12.14
CA PRO A 22 -19.39 -38.02 -12.35
C PRO A 22 -19.65 -39.48 -11.91
N SER A 23 -19.40 -40.42 -12.81
CA SER A 23 -19.42 -41.86 -12.51
C SER A 23 -18.19 -42.22 -11.66
N LEU A 24 -18.22 -41.83 -10.39
CA LEU A 24 -17.21 -42.18 -9.38
C LEU A 24 -17.75 -43.27 -8.47
N ASN A 25 -16.89 -44.18 -8.06
CA ASN A 25 -17.21 -45.10 -6.97
C ASN A 25 -17.59 -44.28 -5.72
N ALA A 26 -18.57 -44.77 -4.94
CA ALA A 26 -19.09 -44.04 -3.77
C ALA A 26 -17.98 -43.61 -2.79
N SER A 27 -16.91 -44.41 -2.66
CA SER A 27 -15.73 -44.11 -1.85
C SER A 27 -14.90 -42.94 -2.39
N SER A 28 -14.77 -42.81 -3.71
CA SER A 28 -14.01 -41.73 -4.35
C SER A 28 -14.80 -40.42 -4.42
N PHE A 29 -16.14 -40.50 -4.47
CA PHE A 29 -17.02 -39.33 -4.52
C PHE A 29 -16.89 -38.46 -3.26
N ALA A 30 -16.93 -39.08 -2.07
CA ALA A 30 -16.80 -38.36 -0.80
C ALA A 30 -15.46 -37.62 -0.70
N PHE A 31 -14.36 -38.27 -1.08
CA PHE A 31 -13.03 -37.65 -1.11
C PHE A 31 -12.98 -36.44 -2.06
N TRP A 32 -13.59 -36.56 -3.24
CA TRP A 32 -13.66 -35.47 -4.22
C TRP A 32 -14.43 -34.26 -3.71
N VAL A 33 -15.57 -34.47 -3.04
CA VAL A 33 -16.36 -33.39 -2.46
C VAL A 33 -15.57 -32.66 -1.36
N PHE A 34 -14.90 -33.39 -0.47
CA PHE A 34 -14.02 -32.77 0.54
C PHE A 34 -12.89 -31.96 -0.08
N TYR A 35 -12.26 -32.48 -1.13
CA TYR A 35 -11.21 -31.78 -1.86
C TYR A 35 -11.72 -30.47 -2.48
N PHE A 36 -12.93 -30.45 -3.03
CA PHE A 36 -13.55 -29.26 -3.60
C PHE A 36 -13.84 -28.19 -2.55
N VAL A 37 -14.45 -28.58 -1.43
CA VAL A 37 -14.74 -27.65 -0.33
C VAL A 37 -13.45 -27.04 0.23
N PHE A 38 -12.40 -27.84 0.37
CA PHE A 38 -11.09 -27.37 0.81
C PHE A 38 -10.44 -26.43 -0.22
N GLY A 39 -10.50 -26.77 -1.51
CA GLY A 39 -10.03 -25.91 -2.60
C GLY A 39 -10.77 -24.57 -2.66
N LEU A 40 -12.09 -24.57 -2.44
CA LEU A 40 -12.89 -23.35 -2.37
C LEU A 40 -12.46 -22.46 -1.20
N GLY A 41 -12.18 -23.06 -0.04
CA GLY A 41 -11.63 -22.36 1.12
C GLY A 41 -10.27 -21.71 0.84
N MET A 42 -9.37 -22.39 0.13
CA MET A 42 -8.09 -21.81 -0.28
C MET A 42 -8.24 -20.63 -1.23
N ILE A 43 -9.15 -20.71 -2.20
CA ILE A 43 -9.42 -19.59 -3.11
C ILE A 43 -9.95 -18.38 -2.32
N GLY A 44 -10.82 -18.61 -1.34
CA GLY A 44 -11.27 -17.56 -0.41
C GLY A 44 -10.12 -16.90 0.36
N GLN A 45 -9.17 -17.70 0.85
CA GLN A 45 -7.96 -17.19 1.52
C GLN A 45 -7.07 -16.39 0.56
N MET A 46 -6.91 -16.82 -0.69
CA MET A 46 -6.17 -16.05 -1.69
C MET A 46 -6.79 -14.68 -1.94
N ILE A 47 -8.12 -14.59 -2.00
CA ILE A 47 -8.86 -13.33 -2.13
C ILE A 47 -8.62 -12.44 -0.91
N GLY A 48 -8.64 -13.03 0.30
CA GLY A 48 -8.31 -12.33 1.54
C GLY A 48 -6.91 -11.71 1.49
N SER A 49 -5.89 -12.51 1.20
CA SER A 49 -4.50 -12.02 1.06
C SER A 49 -4.34 -10.95 -0.04
N PHE A 50 -5.12 -11.06 -1.12
CA PHE A 50 -5.13 -10.04 -2.17
C PHE A 50 -5.75 -8.73 -1.69
N SER A 51 -6.85 -8.81 -0.93
CA SER A 51 -7.49 -7.66 -0.30
C SER A 51 -6.56 -6.99 0.72
N ASP A 52 -5.84 -7.79 1.50
CA ASP A 52 -4.86 -7.29 2.47
C ASP A 52 -3.69 -6.61 1.76
N MET A 53 -3.21 -7.17 0.64
CA MET A 53 -2.15 -6.54 -0.16
C MET A 53 -2.61 -5.22 -0.79
N LEU A 54 -3.84 -5.14 -1.28
CA LEU A 54 -4.42 -3.89 -1.80
C LEU A 54 -4.59 -2.84 -0.70
N SER A 55 -5.02 -3.26 0.49
CA SER A 55 -5.17 -2.39 1.66
C SER A 55 -3.81 -1.90 2.17
N ALA A 56 -2.81 -2.78 2.19
CA ALA A 56 -1.44 -2.43 2.56
C ALA A 56 -0.78 -1.51 1.52
N ALA A 57 -1.05 -1.70 0.23
CA ALA A 57 -0.61 -0.78 -0.81
C ALA A 57 -1.19 0.62 -0.61
N SER A 58 -2.49 0.71 -0.28
CA SER A 58 -3.16 1.99 -0.01
C SER A 58 -2.68 2.66 1.29
N ALA A 59 -2.38 1.88 2.34
CA ALA A 59 -1.85 2.39 3.60
C ALA A 59 -0.40 2.90 3.49
N ASN A 60 0.40 2.31 2.59
CA ASN A 60 1.76 2.77 2.33
C ASN A 60 1.79 4.14 1.64
N ASP A 61 0.78 4.46 0.83
CA ASP A 61 0.67 5.77 0.20
C ASP A 61 0.38 6.86 1.23
N GLU A 62 -0.54 6.64 2.18
CA GLU A 62 -0.83 7.59 3.26
C GLU A 62 0.40 7.83 4.15
N LYS A 63 1.12 6.77 4.51
CA LYS A 63 2.33 6.85 5.35
C LYS A 63 3.50 7.53 4.64
N ASN A 64 3.68 7.27 3.34
CA ASN A 64 4.67 8.00 2.53
C ASN A 64 4.28 9.48 2.39
N GLN A 65 2.99 9.79 2.29
CA GLN A 65 2.50 11.15 2.19
C GLN A 65 2.74 11.93 3.50
N GLU A 66 2.54 11.30 4.66
CA GLU A 66 2.92 11.87 5.97
C GLU A 66 4.44 12.08 6.10
N LEU A 67 5.24 11.09 5.68
CA LEU A 67 6.71 11.21 5.70
C LEU A 67 7.20 12.36 4.80
N HIS A 68 6.58 12.51 3.62
CA HIS A 68 6.86 13.62 2.71
C HIS A 68 6.49 14.97 3.35
N ALA A 69 5.34 15.07 4.02
CA ALA A 69 4.92 16.30 4.70
C ALA A 69 5.92 16.70 5.81
N ILE A 70 6.35 15.76 6.64
CA ILE A 70 7.32 15.99 7.72
C ILE A 70 8.67 16.46 7.14
N LEU A 71 9.19 15.77 6.12
CA LEU A 71 10.47 16.13 5.49
C LEU A 71 10.43 17.54 4.86
N THR A 72 9.34 17.91 4.19
CA THR A 72 9.20 19.29 3.65
C THR A 72 9.13 20.35 4.76
N SER A 73 8.50 20.04 5.89
CA SER A 73 8.41 20.97 7.02
C SER A 73 9.79 21.23 7.64
N ASP A 74 10.55 20.17 7.93
CA ASP A 74 11.89 20.29 8.50
C ASP A 74 12.84 21.02 7.56
N PHE A 75 12.80 20.69 6.25
CA PHE A 75 13.62 21.39 5.26
C PHE A 75 13.29 22.88 5.20
N HIS A 76 12.01 23.24 5.18
CA HIS A 76 11.59 24.65 5.16
C HIS A 76 12.06 25.40 6.42
N GLN A 77 12.04 24.74 7.59
CA GLN A 77 12.52 25.35 8.83
C GLN A 77 14.04 25.56 8.85
N ILE A 78 14.80 24.61 8.30
CA ILE A 78 16.26 24.73 8.16
C ILE A 78 16.62 25.85 7.19
N VAL A 79 15.92 25.98 6.06
CA VAL A 79 16.15 27.09 5.12
C VAL A 79 15.80 28.44 5.75
N ALA A 80 14.66 28.53 6.45
CA ALA A 80 14.24 29.75 7.13
C ALA A 80 15.23 30.18 8.23
N SER A 81 15.74 29.23 9.02
CA SER A 81 16.74 29.53 10.06
C SER A 81 18.08 29.98 9.45
N ASN A 82 18.55 29.34 8.37
CA ASN A 82 19.76 29.76 7.66
C ASN A 82 19.63 31.17 7.06
N GLN A 83 18.46 31.51 6.51
CA GLN A 83 18.22 32.84 5.95
C GLN A 83 18.29 33.91 7.04
N LYS A 84 17.65 33.66 8.19
CA LYS A 84 17.70 34.58 9.32
C LYS A 84 19.11 34.78 9.87
N SER A 85 19.91 33.72 9.96
CA SER A 85 21.33 33.85 10.36
C SER A 85 22.14 34.69 9.37
N ARG A 86 21.86 34.58 8.06
CA ARG A 86 22.50 35.44 7.05
C ARG A 86 22.09 36.90 7.16
N ASP A 87 20.82 37.18 7.43
CA ASP A 87 20.32 38.56 7.54
C ASP A 87 20.88 39.25 8.79
N VAL A 88 21.01 38.51 9.90
CA VAL A 88 21.70 39.01 11.11
C VAL A 88 23.17 39.33 10.82
N SER A 89 23.89 38.45 10.11
CA SER A 89 25.29 38.70 9.75
C SER A 89 25.42 39.99 8.92
N LYS A 90 24.57 40.18 7.91
CA LYS A 90 24.59 41.40 7.08
C LYS A 90 24.26 42.67 7.86
N SER A 91 23.35 42.59 8.83
CA SER A 91 23.04 43.73 9.70
C SER A 91 24.25 44.10 10.56
N VAL A 92 24.95 43.11 11.12
CA VAL A 92 26.15 43.33 11.93
C VAL A 92 27.27 43.93 11.10
N ASP A 93 27.49 43.42 9.88
CA ASP A 93 28.49 43.95 8.95
C ASP A 93 28.17 45.39 8.53
N HIS A 94 26.89 45.73 8.35
CA HIS A 94 26.44 47.09 8.05
C HIS A 94 26.73 48.05 9.21
N GLU A 95 26.40 47.67 10.45
CA GLU A 95 26.68 48.49 11.63
C GLU A 95 28.19 48.70 11.85
N LEU A 96 29.00 47.66 11.60
CA LEU A 96 30.46 47.75 11.66
C LEU A 96 31.02 48.72 10.60
N ASN A 97 30.51 48.67 9.37
CA ASN A 97 30.98 49.56 8.30
C ASN A 97 30.57 51.02 8.54
N GLU A 98 29.36 51.25 9.06
CA GLU A 98 28.88 52.58 9.45
C GLU A 98 29.74 53.15 10.59
N ALA A 99 29.98 52.38 11.65
CA ALA A 99 30.82 52.80 12.78
C ALA A 99 32.28 53.05 12.37
N THR A 100 32.79 52.33 11.38
CA THR A 100 34.15 52.55 10.84
C THR A 100 34.22 53.85 10.03
N SER A 101 33.22 54.14 9.20
CA SER A 101 33.15 55.38 8.41
C SER A 101 33.09 56.66 9.26
N LEU A 102 32.46 56.59 10.44
CA LEU A 102 32.41 57.72 11.38
C LEU A 102 33.71 57.96 12.15
N ARG A 103 34.63 56.97 12.20
CA ARG A 103 35.94 57.13 12.85
C ARG A 103 37.02 57.67 11.91
N GLU A 104 36.80 57.59 10.60
CA GLU A 104 37.74 58.06 9.57
C GLU A 104 37.41 59.45 9.01
N ALA A 105 36.24 60.02 9.37
CA ALA A 105 35.80 61.39 9.05
C ALA A 105 36.20 62.40 10.15
#